data_AF-A0A7S2F8U3-F1
#
_entry.id   AF-A0A7S2F8U3-F1
#
_cell.length_a   1.000
_cell.length_b   1.000
_cell.length_c   1.000
_cell.angle_alpha   90.00
_cell.angle_beta   90.00
_cell.angle_gamma   90.00
#
_symmetry.space_group_name_H-M   'P 1'
#
loop_
_entity.id
_entity.type
_entity.pdbx_description
1 polymer ?
#
loop_
_entity_poly.entity_id
_entity_poly.type
_entity_poly.pdbx_seq_one_letter_code
_entity_poly.pdbx_strand_id
1 'polypeptide(L)'
;ELLNGVKNAKRIPKVELMTGSMTAKKREELNSRLLNHEVDILVGTTAMVPSDENKQVFSKLGMVVFDECQKYGVRQMSRLADAGHASHPKPHQLHVSATPIPRTMAMAT
;
A
#
# COMPACT_ATOMS: atom_id res chain seq x y z
N GLU A 1 1.09 20.85 9.01
CA GLU A 1 2.28 20.64 8.13
C GLU A 1 2.00 19.78 6.90
N LEU A 2 1.34 18.61 7.01
CA LEU A 2 1.00 17.73 5.86
C LEU A 2 0.20 18.44 4.73
N LEU A 3 -0.78 19.28 5.07
CA LEU A 3 -1.56 20.03 4.08
C LEU A 3 -0.73 21.08 3.32
N ASN A 4 0.36 21.59 3.90
CA ASN A 4 1.27 22.50 3.21
C ASN A 4 2.10 21.76 2.14
N GLY A 5 2.38 20.47 2.35
CA GLY A 5 3.01 19.62 1.34
C GLY A 5 2.15 19.42 0.10
N VAL A 6 0.84 19.27 0.26
CA VAL A 6 -0.11 19.14 -0.86
C VAL A 6 -0.24 20.46 -1.64
N LYS A 7 -0.28 21.61 -0.95
CA LYS A 7 -0.30 22.93 -1.60
C LYS A 7 1.00 23.26 -2.35
N ASN A 8 2.13 22.70 -1.91
CA ASN A 8 3.44 22.84 -2.54
C ASN A 8 3.79 21.71 -3.51
N ALA A 9 2.83 20.84 -3.84
CA ALA A 9 3.07 19.73 -4.76
C ALA A 9 3.45 20.28 -6.15
N LYS A 10 4.70 20.05 -6.57
CA LYS A 10 5.23 20.50 -7.87
C LYS A 10 4.48 19.93 -9.08
N ARG A 11 3.73 18.84 -8.88
CA ARG A 11 2.90 18.20 -9.91
C ARG A 11 1.73 17.46 -9.27
N ILE A 12 0.69 17.21 -10.06
CA ILE A 12 -0.44 16.36 -9.67
C ILE A 12 0.07 14.92 -9.41
N PRO A 13 -0.33 14.27 -8.30
CA PRO A 13 0.01 12.88 -8.03
C PRO A 13 -0.57 11.95 -9.10
N LYS A 14 0.23 11.00 -9.57
CA LYS A 14 -0.21 9.92 -10.45
C LYS A 14 -0.78 8.79 -9.60
N VAL A 15 -2.05 8.49 -9.83
CA VAL A 15 -2.79 7.45 -9.11
C VAL A 15 -3.02 6.27 -10.05
N GLU A 16 -2.78 5.06 -9.55
CA GLU A 16 -3.07 3.82 -10.27
C GLU A 16 -3.92 2.87 -9.44
N LEU A 17 -4.60 1.95 -10.13
CA LEU A 17 -5.49 0.96 -9.53
C LEU A 17 -4.94 -0.45 -9.70
N MET A 18 -4.89 -1.22 -8.62
CA MET A 18 -4.58 -2.64 -8.65
C MET A 18 -5.68 -3.51 -8.04
N THR A 19 -6.24 -4.39 -8.86
CA THR A 19 -7.28 -5.33 -8.41
C THR A 19 -6.89 -6.78 -8.71
N GLY A 20 -7.58 -7.71 -8.07
CA GLY A 20 -7.40 -9.15 -8.33
C GLY A 20 -7.75 -9.55 -9.76
N SER A 21 -8.68 -8.83 -10.42
CA SER A 21 -9.12 -9.09 -11.80
C SER A 21 -8.15 -8.61 -12.88
N MET A 22 -7.06 -7.93 -12.52
CA MET A 22 -6.06 -7.52 -13.51
C MET A 22 -5.35 -8.72 -14.13
N THR A 23 -5.15 -8.66 -15.45
CA THR A 23 -4.34 -9.64 -16.18
C THR A 23 -2.88 -9.57 -15.74
N ALA A 24 -2.15 -10.68 -15.88
CA ALA A 24 -0.74 -10.75 -15.52
C ALA A 24 0.09 -9.65 -16.21
N LYS A 25 -0.13 -9.45 -17.52
CA LYS A 25 0.56 -8.41 -18.31
C LYS A 25 0.37 -7.00 -17.74
N LYS A 26 -0.87 -6.60 -17.43
CA LYS A 26 -1.15 -5.27 -16.86
C LYS A 26 -0.53 -5.11 -15.48
N ARG A 27 -0.50 -6.19 -14.69
CA ARG A 27 0.13 -6.18 -13.36
C ARG A 27 1.64 -6.01 -13.46
N GLU A 28 2.28 -6.67 -14.41
CA GLU A 28 3.71 -6.54 -14.68
C GLU A 28 4.07 -5.11 -15.12
N GLU A 29 3.33 -4.55 -16.08
CA GLU A 29 3.50 -3.16 -16.52
C GLU A 29 3.35 -2.16 -15.36
N LEU A 30 2.35 -2.35 -14.50
CA LEU A 30 2.14 -1.52 -13.32
C LEU A 30 3.29 -1.64 -12.31
N ASN A 31 3.78 -2.86 -12.07
CA ASN A 31 4.92 -3.09 -11.18
C ASN A 31 6.19 -2.40 -11.70
N SER A 32 6.46 -2.44 -13.02
CA SER A 32 7.58 -1.70 -13.61
C SER A 32 7.45 -0.19 -13.37
N ARG A 33 6.25 0.37 -13.55
CA ARG A 33 5.98 1.80 -13.31
C ARG A 33 6.14 2.18 -11.84
N LEU A 34 5.76 1.30 -10.90
CA LEU A 34 5.98 1.49 -9.46
C LEU A 34 7.48 1.54 -9.13
N LEU A 35 8.28 0.65 -9.72
CA LEU A 35 9.74 0.63 -9.53
C LEU A 35 10.41 1.88 -10.11
N ASN A 36 9.92 2.38 -11.24
CA ASN A 36 10.43 3.59 -11.90
C ASN A 36 9.94 4.89 -11.26
N HIS A 37 9.23 4.83 -10.13
CA HIS A 37 8.66 6.01 -9.45
C HIS A 37 7.68 6.82 -10.32
N GLU A 38 6.98 6.16 -11.23
CA GLU A 38 5.98 6.79 -12.10
C GLU A 38 4.57 6.81 -11.48
N VAL A 39 4.39 6.14 -10.34
CA VAL A 39 3.14 6.06 -9.59
C VAL A 39 3.39 6.59 -8.18
N ASP A 40 2.61 7.58 -7.77
CA ASP A 40 2.73 8.20 -6.46
C ASP A 40 1.77 7.57 -5.45
N ILE A 41 0.58 7.16 -5.92
CA ILE A 41 -0.47 6.56 -5.09
C ILE A 41 -0.97 5.31 -5.80
N LEU A 42 -0.90 4.17 -5.11
CA LEU A 42 -1.52 2.93 -5.56
C LEU A 42 -2.74 2.64 -4.69
N VAL A 43 -3.89 2.49 -5.34
CA VAL A 43 -5.15 2.11 -4.69
C VAL A 43 -5.52 0.71 -5.16
N GLY A 44 -6.16 -0.09 -4.32
CA GLY A 44 -6.54 -1.43 -4.73
C GLY A 44 -7.06 -2.31 -3.63
N THR A 45 -7.18 -3.59 -3.96
CA THR A 45 -7.68 -4.61 -3.03
C THR A 45 -6.53 -5.34 -2.34
N THR A 46 -6.85 -6.42 -1.63
CA THR A 46 -5.85 -7.34 -1.07
C THR A 46 -4.88 -7.94 -2.10
N ALA A 47 -5.16 -7.81 -3.40
CA ALA A 47 -4.24 -8.21 -4.48
C ALA A 47 -2.93 -7.39 -4.53
N MET A 48 -2.87 -6.25 -3.83
CA MET A 48 -1.65 -5.46 -3.65
C MET A 48 -0.72 -6.00 -2.57
N VAL A 49 -1.21 -6.91 -1.72
CA VAL A 49 -0.43 -7.46 -0.62
C VAL A 49 0.63 -8.39 -1.21
N PRO A 50 1.93 -8.16 -0.93
CA PRO A 50 2.97 -9.06 -1.39
C PRO A 50 2.69 -10.51 -0.99
N SER A 51 3.00 -11.45 -1.88
CA SER A 51 2.94 -12.88 -1.60
C SER A 51 4.18 -13.58 -2.13
N ASP A 52 4.35 -14.84 -1.77
CA ASP A 52 5.48 -15.65 -2.23
C ASP A 52 5.49 -15.79 -3.77
N GLU A 53 4.30 -15.76 -4.36
CA GLU A 53 4.05 -15.82 -5.81
C GLU A 53 4.08 -14.43 -6.48
N ASN A 54 3.95 -13.35 -5.69
CA ASN A 54 3.79 -12.00 -6.19
C ASN A 54 4.61 -11.03 -5.33
N LYS A 55 5.90 -10.94 -5.66
CA LYS A 55 6.84 -10.03 -5.01
C LYS A 55 6.59 -8.61 -5.52
N GLN A 56 5.56 -7.94 -4.99
CA GLN A 56 5.46 -6.49 -5.14
C GLN A 56 6.63 -5.85 -4.42
N VAL A 57 7.47 -5.16 -5.17
CA VAL A 57 8.56 -4.36 -4.62
C VAL A 57 8.17 -2.90 -4.72
N PHE A 58 7.84 -2.31 -3.58
CA PHE A 58 7.68 -0.87 -3.47
C PHE A 58 9.08 -0.27 -3.28
N SER A 59 9.53 0.55 -4.23
CA SER A 59 10.85 1.16 -4.15
C SER A 59 10.97 2.09 -2.93
N LYS A 60 9.97 2.95 -2.69
CA LYS A 60 9.90 3.88 -1.56
C LYS A 60 8.47 3.98 -1.02
N LEU A 61 8.06 3.03 -0.16
CA LEU A 61 6.75 3.08 0.49
C LEU A 61 6.81 3.91 1.77
N GLY A 62 6.17 5.07 1.77
CA GLY A 62 6.16 5.98 2.93
C GLY A 62 4.95 5.80 3.85
N MET A 63 3.83 5.33 3.31
CA MET A 63 2.58 5.17 4.05
C MET A 63 1.70 4.09 3.42
N VAL A 64 1.01 3.33 4.26
CA VAL A 64 -0.05 2.39 3.88
C VAL A 64 -1.33 2.78 4.59
N VAL A 65 -2.44 2.84 3.84
CA VAL A 65 -3.77 3.11 4.38
C VAL A 65 -4.62 1.86 4.21
N PHE A 66 -5.18 1.37 5.31
CA PHE A 66 -6.11 0.24 5.32
C PHE A 66 -7.52 0.80 5.55
N ASP A 67 -8.36 0.78 4.52
CA ASP A 67 -9.78 1.11 4.65
C ASP A 67 -10.57 -0.16 5.01
N GLU A 68 -11.57 -0.01 5.87
CA GLU A 68 -12.26 -1.12 6.52
C GLU A 68 -11.29 -2.18 7.04
N CYS A 69 -10.29 -1.73 7.82
CA CYS A 69 -9.12 -2.52 8.22
C CYS A 69 -9.49 -3.87 8.84
N GLN A 70 -10.64 -3.98 9.52
CA GLN A 70 -11.17 -5.21 10.10
C GLN A 70 -11.39 -6.35 9.07
N LYS A 71 -11.42 -6.05 7.77
CA LYS A 71 -11.49 -7.05 6.68
C LYS A 71 -10.12 -7.60 6.27
N TYR A 72 -9.03 -7.02 6.77
CA TYR A 72 -7.66 -7.45 6.48
C TYR A 72 -7.14 -8.37 7.57
N GLY A 73 -6.49 -9.47 7.17
CA GLY A 73 -5.83 -10.37 8.11
C GLY A 73 -4.52 -9.76 8.65
N VAL A 74 -4.16 -10.10 9.89
CA VAL A 74 -2.91 -9.67 10.56
C VAL A 74 -1.68 -9.92 9.68
N ARG A 75 -1.59 -11.10 9.04
CA ARG A 75 -0.47 -11.43 8.13
C ARG A 75 -0.43 -10.53 6.90
N GLN A 76 -1.57 -10.12 6.36
CA GLN A 76 -1.63 -9.23 5.20
C GLN A 76 -1.14 -7.83 5.58
N MET A 77 -1.56 -7.33 6.75
CA MET A 77 -1.11 -6.04 7.27
C MET A 77 0.40 -6.06 7.56
N SER A 78 0.93 -7.10 8.20
CA SER A 78 2.37 -7.26 8.43
C SER A 78 3.16 -7.27 7.12
N ARG A 79 2.71 -8.01 6.10
CA ARG A 79 3.38 -8.01 4.80
C ARG A 79 3.44 -6.64 4.13
N LEU A 80 2.40 -5.81 4.30
CA LEU A 80 2.41 -4.43 3.81
C LEU A 80 3.23 -3.48 4.71
N ALA A 81 3.25 -3.72 6.02
CA ALA A 81 4.10 -2.99 6.97
C ALA A 81 5.60 -3.24 6.71
N ASP A 82 5.94 -4.40 6.17
CA ASP A 82 7.29 -4.76 5.74
C ASP A 82 7.48 -4.59 4.23
N ALA A 83 6.45 -4.10 3.51
CA ALA A 83 6.53 -3.86 2.08
C ALA A 83 7.33 -2.57 1.82
N GLY A 84 8.55 -2.72 1.34
CA GLY A 84 9.43 -1.61 1.05
C GLY A 84 10.86 -2.09 0.86
N HIS A 85 11.73 -1.20 0.40
CA HIS A 85 13.14 -1.51 0.30
C HIS A 85 13.76 -1.62 1.70
N ALA A 86 14.54 -2.67 1.98
CA ALA A 86 15.12 -2.93 3.30
C ALA A 86 16.02 -1.80 3.84
N SER A 87 16.49 -0.91 2.97
CA SER A 87 17.29 0.26 3.32
C SER A 87 16.47 1.49 3.74
N HIS A 88 15.13 1.40 3.72
CA HIS A 88 14.23 2.50 4.06
C HIS A 88 13.47 2.21 5.36
N PRO A 89 13.08 3.25 6.13
CA PRO A 89 12.19 3.08 7.27
C PRO A 89 10.90 2.38 6.87
N LYS A 90 10.31 1.65 7.82
CA LYS A 90 8.98 1.06 7.62
C LYS A 90 7.95 2.16 7.29
N PRO A 91 6.99 1.90 6.39
CA PRO A 91 5.94 2.85 6.10
C PRO A 91 5.09 3.16 7.33
N HIS A 92 4.62 4.40 7.42
CA HIS A 92 3.57 4.75 8.37
C HIS A 92 2.30 3.97 8.04
N GLN A 93 1.51 3.62 9.05
CA GLN A 93 0.25 2.90 8.84
C GLN A 93 -0.92 3.74 9.36
N LEU A 94 -1.94 3.87 8.52
CA LEU A 94 -3.21 4.46 8.89
C LEU A 94 -4.31 3.40 8.73
N HIS A 95 -4.93 3.04 9.84
CA HIS A 95 -6.00 2.04 9.89
C HIS A 95 -7.33 2.76 10.05
N VAL A 96 -8.19 2.66 9.04
CA VAL A 96 -9.51 3.30 9.00
C VAL A 96 -10.56 2.20 9.08
N SER A 97 -11.54 2.38 9.96
CA SER A 97 -12.69 1.49 10.05
C SER A 97 -13.92 2.25 10.53
N ALA A 98 -15.08 1.91 9.96
CA ALA A 98 -16.37 2.35 10.47
C ALA A 98 -16.87 1.48 11.64
N THR A 99 -16.27 0.30 11.85
CA THR A 99 -16.71 -0.69 12.85
C THR A 99 -15.66 -0.89 13.94
N PRO A 100 -16.05 -1.34 15.15
CA PRO A 100 -15.07 -1.67 16.17
C PRO A 100 -14.08 -2.74 15.66
N ILE A 101 -12.78 -2.44 15.77
CA ILE A 101 -11.72 -3.36 15.36
C ILE A 101 -11.73 -4.57 16.31
N PRO A 102 -11.65 -5.81 15.81
CA PRO A 102 -11.57 -7.00 16.64
C PRO A 102 -10.37 -6.93 17.61
N ARG A 103 -10.60 -7.28 18.89
CA ARG A 103 -9.59 -7.18 19.96
C ARG A 103 -8.26 -7.85 19.62
N THR A 104 -8.31 -9.00 18.96
CA THR A 104 -7.12 -9.76 18.56
C THR A 104 -6.29 -9.03 17.50
N MET A 105 -6.92 -8.24 16.62
CA MET A 105 -6.21 -7.43 15.64
C MET A 105 -5.53 -6.23 16.29
N ALA A 106 -6.21 -5.56 17.24
CA ALA A 106 -5.66 -4.41 17.95
C ALA A 106 -4.39 -4.73 18.76
N MET A 107 -4.21 -5.98 19.17
CA MET A 107 -3.01 -6.43 19.88
C MET A 107 -1.85 -6.82 18.94
N ALA A 108 -2.11 -6.96 17.65
CA ALA A 108 -1.17 -7.51 16.68
C ALA A 108 -0.52 -6.46 15.75
N THR A 109 -1.04 -5.23 15.77
CA THR A 109 -0.51 -4.04 15.09
C THR A 109 0.35 -3.22 16.03
#